data_AF-A0AAP2DE87-F1
#
_entry.id   AF-A0AAP2DE87-F1
#
_cell.length_a   1.000
_cell.length_b   1.000
_cell.length_c   1.000
_cell.angle_alpha   90.00
_cell.angle_beta   90.00
_cell.angle_gamma   90.00
#
_symmetry.space_group_name_H-M   'P 1'
#
loop_
_entity.id
_entity.type
_entity.pdbx_description
1 polymer ?
#
loop_
_entity_poly.entity_id
_entity_poly.type
_entity_poly.pdbx_seq_one_letter_code
_entity_poly.pdbx_strand_id
1 'polypeptide(L)'
;MEQREPNKSVKNAVRHVRMKHRMENGKLKKITTTDRPSGWMDLPAYKQENRAWMKRSADISLRVLDVLDEKKMTQTELAQLMNVSRQYVSRILRGSENLTLETISKLEDVLDVTLINIVEEEPTATVNVEQKT
;
A
#
# COMPACT_ATOMS: atom_id res chain seq x y z
N MET A 1 -10.29 -6.32 22.04
CA MET A 1 -9.03 -5.63 21.69
C MET A 1 -8.14 -6.65 21.01
N GLU A 2 -7.73 -6.42 19.77
CA GLU A 2 -6.39 -6.76 19.28
C GLU A 2 -6.24 -6.12 17.90
N GLN A 3 -5.80 -4.86 17.90
CA GLN A 3 -5.36 -4.19 16.68
C GLN A 3 -4.14 -4.95 16.17
N ARG A 4 -4.26 -5.71 15.07
CA ARG A 4 -3.10 -6.32 14.41
C ARG A 4 -2.32 -5.25 13.65
N GLU A 5 -1.53 -4.52 14.42
CA GLU A 5 -0.44 -3.68 13.94
C GLU A 5 0.47 -4.47 12.98
N PRO A 6 1.15 -3.78 12.02
CA PRO A 6 2.18 -4.41 11.22
C PRO A 6 3.20 -5.11 12.11
N ASN A 7 3.49 -6.38 11.81
CA ASN A 7 4.44 -7.23 12.56
C ASN A 7 5.71 -6.42 12.87
N LYS A 8 6.09 -6.43 14.16
CA LYS A 8 7.28 -5.78 14.75
C LYS A 8 8.55 -5.95 13.89
N SER A 9 8.63 -7.05 13.13
CA SER A 9 9.69 -7.32 12.14
C SER A 9 9.77 -6.31 10.98
N VAL A 10 8.63 -5.92 10.37
CA VAL A 10 8.56 -4.99 9.22
C VAL A 10 8.89 -3.56 9.66
N LYS A 11 8.35 -3.17 10.82
CA LYS A 11 8.65 -1.88 11.48
C LYS A 11 10.12 -1.79 11.90
N ASN A 12 10.75 -2.92 12.28
CA ASN A 12 12.17 -2.98 12.63
C ASN A 12 13.07 -2.99 11.40
N ALA A 13 12.75 -3.71 10.34
CA ALA A 13 13.55 -3.73 9.11
C ALA A 13 13.64 -2.33 8.47
N VAL A 14 12.51 -1.66 8.31
CA VAL A 14 12.45 -0.31 7.72
C VAL A 14 13.09 0.73 8.65
N ARG A 15 12.94 0.62 9.98
CA ARG A 15 13.63 1.49 10.95
C ARG A 15 15.14 1.22 11.00
N HIS A 16 15.58 -0.02 10.92
CA HIS A 16 17.00 -0.39 11.01
C HIS A 16 17.79 0.08 9.78
N VAL A 17 17.19 -0.02 8.59
CA VAL A 17 17.72 0.56 7.34
C VAL A 17 17.83 2.09 7.45
N ARG A 18 16.80 2.75 7.99
CA ARG A 18 16.76 4.21 8.16
C ARG A 18 17.63 4.73 9.32
N MET A 19 17.91 3.90 10.34
CA MET A 19 18.74 4.26 11.50
C MET A 19 20.25 4.09 11.25
N LYS A 20 20.68 3.05 10.53
CA LYS A 20 22.12 2.87 10.19
C LYS A 20 22.68 4.10 9.44
N HIS A 21 21.89 4.69 8.55
CA HIS A 21 22.28 5.91 7.81
C HIS A 21 22.39 7.19 8.68
N ARG A 22 21.80 7.22 9.88
CA ARG A 22 21.85 8.40 10.77
C ARG A 22 23.10 8.43 11.65
N MET A 23 23.71 7.28 11.94
CA MET A 23 24.87 7.16 12.84
C MET A 23 26.22 7.35 12.13
N GLU A 24 26.26 7.31 10.79
CA GLU A 24 27.51 7.47 10.02
C GLU A 24 27.86 8.92 9.65
N ASN A 25 26.94 9.88 9.83
CA ASN A 25 27.18 11.29 9.48
C ASN A 25 27.98 12.08 10.54
N GLY A 26 28.88 11.42 11.26
CA GLY A 26 29.83 12.04 12.18
C GLY A 26 31.23 12.25 11.58
N LYS A 27 31.59 11.59 10.48
CA LYS A 27 32.88 11.77 9.80
C LYS A 27 32.71 11.59 8.29
N LEU A 28 32.81 12.70 7.55
CA LEU A 28 32.90 12.72 6.09
C LEU A 28 34.08 11.85 5.62
N LYS A 29 33.82 10.63 5.16
CA LYS A 29 34.77 9.85 4.37
C LYS A 29 34.33 9.87 2.92
N LYS A 30 35.22 10.37 2.07
CA LYS A 30 35.11 10.41 0.61
C LYS A 30 34.67 9.04 0.08
N ILE A 31 33.48 8.95 -0.49
CA ILE A 31 33.01 7.76 -1.20
C ILE A 31 33.42 7.86 -2.67
N THR A 32 34.50 7.18 -3.01
CA THR A 32 34.83 6.77 -4.37
C THR A 32 33.89 5.63 -4.80
N THR A 33 33.53 5.64 -6.08
CA THR A 33 32.48 4.92 -6.83
C THR A 33 32.36 3.38 -6.70
N THR A 34 32.91 2.72 -5.67
CA THR A 34 32.96 1.24 -5.65
C THR A 34 32.30 0.53 -4.45
N ASP A 35 31.80 1.23 -3.45
CA ASP A 35 31.00 0.60 -2.38
C ASP A 35 29.51 0.79 -2.64
N ARG A 36 28.93 -0.08 -3.48
CA ARG A 36 27.49 -0.17 -3.68
C ARG A 36 26.93 -1.05 -2.56
N PRO A 37 26.22 -0.51 -1.54
CA PRO A 37 25.66 -1.34 -0.50
C PRO A 37 24.58 -2.24 -1.11
N SER A 38 24.73 -3.54 -0.90
CA SER A 38 23.94 -4.66 -1.42
C SER A 38 22.51 -4.73 -0.88
N GLY A 39 21.83 -3.58 -0.70
CA GLY A 39 20.42 -3.48 -0.29
C GLY A 39 19.43 -3.83 -1.41
N TRP A 40 19.78 -4.74 -2.31
CA TRP A 40 19.00 -5.13 -3.49
C TRP A 40 18.62 -6.62 -3.52
N MET A 41 19.13 -7.45 -2.61
CA MET A 41 18.92 -8.91 -2.68
C MET A 41 17.59 -9.41 -2.10
N ASP A 42 16.86 -8.60 -1.32
CA ASP A 42 15.56 -9.02 -0.73
C ASP A 42 14.32 -8.45 -1.43
N LEU A 43 14.50 -7.60 -2.45
CA LEU A 43 13.40 -7.04 -3.24
C LEU A 43 12.58 -8.11 -4.00
N PRO A 44 13.18 -9.17 -4.57
CA PRO A 44 12.43 -10.20 -5.28
C PRO A 44 11.57 -11.05 -4.35
N ALA A 45 12.11 -11.48 -3.20
CA ALA A 45 11.40 -12.30 -2.21
C ALA A 45 10.23 -11.52 -1.58
N TYR A 46 10.46 -10.26 -1.18
CA TYR A 46 9.41 -9.39 -0.66
C TYR A 46 8.28 -9.15 -1.66
N LYS A 47 8.63 -8.92 -2.94
CA LYS A 47 7.63 -8.80 -4.01
C LYS A 47 6.84 -10.10 -4.17
N GLN A 48 7.51 -11.25 -4.14
CA GLN A 48 6.89 -12.57 -4.27
C GLN A 48 5.84 -12.81 -3.18
N GLU A 49 6.19 -12.58 -1.92
CA GLU A 49 5.34 -12.83 -0.76
C GLU A 49 4.15 -11.88 -0.70
N ASN A 50 4.34 -10.62 -1.10
CA ASN A 50 3.30 -9.58 -1.03
C ASN A 50 2.67 -9.26 -2.38
N ARG A 51 2.78 -10.14 -3.40
CA ARG A 51 2.29 -9.85 -4.76
C ARG A 51 0.83 -9.44 -4.79
N ALA A 52 -0.04 -10.15 -4.07
CA ALA A 52 -1.47 -9.88 -4.08
C ALA A 52 -1.79 -8.49 -3.50
N TRP A 53 -1.20 -8.15 -2.35
CA TRP A 53 -1.34 -6.84 -1.73
C TRP A 53 -0.79 -5.72 -2.63
N MET A 54 0.43 -5.89 -3.16
CA MET A 54 1.08 -4.91 -4.02
C MET A 54 0.28 -4.66 -5.30
N LYS A 55 -0.29 -5.72 -5.88
CA LYS A 55 -1.17 -5.61 -7.04
C LYS A 55 -2.42 -4.79 -6.70
N ARG A 56 -3.13 -5.14 -5.62
CA ARG A 56 -4.34 -4.40 -5.19
C ARG A 56 -4.03 -2.93 -4.90
N SER A 57 -2.91 -2.65 -4.22
CA SER A 57 -2.49 -1.28 -3.95
C SER A 57 -2.22 -0.51 -5.24
N ALA A 58 -1.52 -1.11 -6.19
CA ALA A 58 -1.28 -0.50 -7.50
C ALA A 58 -2.56 -0.28 -8.31
N ASP A 59 -3.48 -1.24 -8.31
CA ASP A 59 -4.78 -1.13 -9.00
C ASP A 59 -5.59 0.04 -8.42
N ILE A 60 -5.62 0.20 -7.09
CA ILE A 60 -6.25 1.35 -6.43
C ILE A 60 -5.56 2.66 -6.82
N SER A 61 -4.22 2.71 -6.79
CA SER A 61 -3.47 3.91 -7.15
C SER A 61 -3.75 4.37 -8.58
N LEU A 62 -3.76 3.43 -9.53
CA LEU A 62 -4.06 3.71 -10.93
C LEU A 62 -5.48 4.23 -11.09
N ARG A 63 -6.46 3.57 -10.46
CA ARG A 63 -7.85 4.01 -10.50
C ARG A 63 -8.01 5.43 -9.96
N VAL A 64 -7.35 5.77 -8.86
CA VAL A 64 -7.39 7.14 -8.32
C VAL A 64 -6.75 8.14 -9.28
N LEU A 65 -5.62 7.80 -9.92
CA LEU A 65 -4.98 8.69 -10.91
C LEU A 65 -5.89 8.96 -12.11
N ASP A 66 -6.54 7.92 -12.64
CA ASP A 66 -7.47 8.06 -13.76
C ASP A 66 -8.61 9.03 -13.40
N VAL A 67 -9.20 8.87 -12.22
CA VAL A 67 -10.30 9.73 -11.74
C VAL A 67 -9.84 11.17 -11.53
N LEU A 68 -8.62 11.39 -11.03
CA LEU A 68 -8.06 12.74 -10.92
C LEU A 68 -7.90 13.41 -12.29
N ASP A 69 -7.45 12.65 -13.29
CA ASP A 69 -7.27 13.15 -14.66
C ASP A 69 -8.61 13.43 -15.35
N GLU A 70 -9.63 12.60 -15.11
CA GLU A 70 -11.01 12.79 -15.57
C GLU A 70 -11.63 14.05 -14.97
N LYS A 71 -11.48 14.23 -13.65
CA LYS A 71 -12.04 15.38 -12.91
C LYS A 71 -11.19 16.65 -13.00
N LYS A 72 -10.03 16.60 -13.68
CA LYS A 72 -9.02 17.68 -13.72
C LYS A 72 -8.63 18.18 -12.33
N MET A 73 -8.59 17.25 -11.37
CA MET A 73 -8.31 17.52 -9.97
C MET A 73 -6.83 17.26 -9.66
N THR A 74 -6.23 18.18 -8.92
CA THR A 74 -4.85 18.05 -8.47
C THR A 74 -4.73 17.22 -7.19
N GLN A 75 -3.55 16.65 -6.94
CA GLN A 75 -3.26 15.95 -5.67
C GLN A 75 -3.39 16.86 -4.44
N THR A 76 -3.21 18.17 -4.62
CA THR A 76 -3.36 19.14 -3.53
C THR A 76 -4.83 19.31 -3.15
N GLU A 77 -5.71 19.41 -4.15
CA GLU A 77 -7.16 19.51 -3.93
C GLU A 77 -7.70 18.23 -3.30
N LEU A 78 -7.28 17.05 -3.78
CA LEU A 78 -7.64 15.78 -3.15
C LEU A 78 -7.20 15.73 -1.68
N ALA A 79 -5.99 16.18 -1.38
CA ALA A 79 -5.49 16.23 -0.01
C ALA A 79 -6.33 17.16 0.89
N GLN A 80 -6.78 18.30 0.37
CA GLN A 80 -7.65 19.23 1.07
C GLN A 80 -9.04 18.62 1.33
N LEU A 81 -9.64 17.99 0.33
CA LEU A 81 -10.96 17.35 0.45
C LEU A 81 -10.95 16.18 1.45
N MET A 82 -9.87 15.40 1.45
CA MET A 82 -9.68 14.31 2.42
C MET A 82 -9.24 14.79 3.81
N ASN A 83 -8.90 16.07 3.97
CA ASN A 83 -8.29 16.64 5.17
C ASN A 83 -7.01 15.90 5.61
N VAL A 84 -6.13 15.62 4.65
CA VAL A 84 -4.84 14.94 4.87
C VAL A 84 -3.68 15.72 4.24
N SER A 85 -2.45 15.33 4.58
CA SER A 85 -1.26 15.93 3.96
C SER A 85 -1.11 15.53 2.48
N ARG A 86 -0.64 16.45 1.64
CA ARG A 86 -0.30 16.17 0.23
C ARG A 86 0.75 15.05 0.10
N GLN A 87 1.69 14.97 1.05
CA GLN A 87 2.68 13.90 1.09
C GLN A 87 2.05 12.52 1.34
N TYR A 88 0.95 12.47 2.09
CA TYR A 88 0.19 11.23 2.25
C TYR A 88 -0.46 10.81 0.94
N VAL A 89 -1.17 11.71 0.27
CA VAL A 89 -1.75 11.45 -1.05
C VAL A 89 -0.68 10.98 -2.04
N SER A 90 0.51 11.59 -2.06
CA SER A 90 1.60 11.12 -2.93
C SER A 90 2.05 9.68 -2.62
N ARG A 91 2.03 9.24 -1.36
CA ARG A 91 2.35 7.84 -1.00
C ARG A 91 1.26 6.87 -1.42
N ILE A 92 0.00 7.29 -1.32
CA ILE A 92 -1.16 6.52 -1.81
C ILE A 92 -1.03 6.30 -3.31
N LEU A 93 -0.77 7.35 -4.09
CA LEU A 93 -0.68 7.27 -5.55
C LEU A 93 0.57 6.52 -6.05
N ARG A 94 1.58 6.32 -5.20
CA ARG A 94 2.73 5.46 -5.50
C ARG A 94 2.46 3.97 -5.23
N GLY A 95 1.33 3.60 -4.63
CA GLY A 95 1.02 2.21 -4.26
C GLY A 95 1.93 1.66 -3.15
N SER A 96 2.57 2.54 -2.38
CA SER A 96 3.51 2.18 -1.30
C SER A 96 2.88 2.22 0.09
N GLU A 97 1.61 2.64 0.17
CA GLU A 97 0.91 2.86 1.42
C GLU A 97 0.01 1.68 1.77
N ASN A 98 0.06 1.25 3.04
CA ASN A 98 -0.94 0.35 3.58
C ASN A 98 -2.22 1.11 3.94
N LEU A 99 -3.13 1.20 2.97
CA LEU A 99 -4.42 1.86 3.12
C LEU A 99 -5.31 1.11 4.13
N THR A 100 -5.88 1.85 5.07
CA THR A 100 -6.97 1.33 5.91
C THR A 100 -8.26 1.36 5.11
N LEU A 101 -9.24 0.53 5.51
CA LEU A 101 -10.58 0.56 4.92
C LEU A 101 -11.22 1.95 5.07
N GLU A 102 -11.00 2.64 6.19
CA GLU A 102 -11.46 4.01 6.39
C GLU A 102 -10.90 4.98 5.34
N THR A 103 -9.60 4.88 5.02
CA THR A 103 -8.99 5.73 3.98
C THR A 103 -9.55 5.40 2.59
N ILE A 104 -9.81 4.12 2.32
CA ILE A 104 -10.42 3.69 1.05
C ILE A 104 -11.83 4.25 0.93
N SER A 105 -12.68 4.10 1.95
CA SER A 105 -14.03 4.67 1.94
C SER A 105 -14.01 6.19 1.79
N LYS A 106 -13.10 6.90 2.47
CA LYS A 106 -12.92 8.35 2.28
C LYS A 106 -12.53 8.73 0.85
N LEU A 107 -11.69 7.93 0.20
CA LEU A 107 -11.35 8.15 -1.21
C LEU A 107 -12.57 7.94 -2.10
N GLU A 108 -13.32 6.87 -1.86
CA GLU A 108 -14.57 6.55 -2.58
C GLU A 108 -15.59 7.67 -2.44
N ASP A 109 -15.80 8.20 -1.24
CA ASP A 109 -16.72 9.31 -0.96
C ASP A 109 -16.30 10.62 -1.62
N VAL A 110 -15.02 10.99 -1.53
CA VAL A 110 -14.50 12.26 -2.08
C VAL A 110 -14.45 12.22 -3.61
N LEU A 111 -14.09 11.07 -4.17
CA LEU A 111 -13.93 10.90 -5.61
C LEU A 111 -15.22 10.43 -6.28
N ASP A 112 -16.24 10.03 -5.52
CA ASP A 112 -17.51 9.47 -6.00
C ASP A 112 -17.28 8.27 -6.94
N VAL A 113 -16.49 7.29 -6.47
CA VAL A 113 -16.12 6.08 -7.23
C VAL A 113 -16.02 4.87 -6.32
N THR A 114 -16.17 3.68 -6.87
CA THR A 114 -15.86 2.42 -6.17
C THR A 114 -14.44 1.97 -6.48
N LEU A 115 -13.63 1.76 -5.44
CA LEU A 115 -12.24 1.27 -5.51
C LEU A 115 -12.15 -0.23 -5.21
N ILE A 116 -13.00 -0.75 -4.32
CA ILE A 116 -13.05 -2.17 -3.96
C ILE A 116 -14.46 -2.70 -4.14
N ASN A 117 -14.59 -3.81 -4.89
CA ASN A 117 -15.84 -4.54 -5.03
C ASN A 117 -15.77 -5.87 -4.25
N ILE A 118 -16.82 -6.19 -3.49
CA ILE A 118 -16.96 -7.46 -2.77
C ILE A 118 -18.00 -8.28 -3.53
N VAL A 119 -17.60 -9.44 -4.05
CA VAL A 119 -18.53 -10.37 -4.69
C VAL A 119 -19.27 -11.13 -3.59
N GLU A 120 -20.57 -10.92 -3.47
CA GLU A 120 -21.45 -11.73 -2.62
C GLU A 120 -21.73 -13.04 -3.37
N GLU A 121 -21.04 -14.12 -2.99
CA GLU A 121 -21.40 -15.46 -3.47
C GLU A 121 -22.64 -15.93 -2.70
N GLU A 122 -23.79 -15.95 -3.39
CA GLU A 122 -25.00 -16.58 -2.87
C GLU A 122 -24.68 -18.03 -2.48
N PRO A 123 -25.04 -18.51 -1.27
CA PRO A 123 -24.77 -19.87 -0.86
C PRO A 123 -25.48 -20.83 -1.81
N THR A 124 -24.74 -21.45 -2.73
CA THR A 124 -25.26 -22.49 -3.59
C THR A 124 -25.67 -23.65 -2.69
N ALA A 125 -26.97 -23.81 -2.47
CA ALA A 125 -27.54 -24.93 -1.75
C ALA A 125 -27.10 -26.24 -2.42
N THR A 126 -26.14 -26.93 -1.80
CA THR A 126 -25.83 -28.32 -2.15
C THR A 126 -27.02 -29.18 -1.75
N VAL A 127 -27.82 -29.56 -2.75
CA VAL A 127 -28.80 -30.63 -2.65
C VAL A 127 -28.04 -31.93 -2.37
N ASN A 128 -28.06 -32.39 -1.12
CA ASN A 128 -27.56 -33.72 -0.76
C ASN A 128 -28.49 -34.76 -1.39
N VAL A 129 -28.04 -35.44 -2.44
CA VAL A 129 -28.71 -36.64 -2.95
C VAL A 129 -28.47 -37.75 -1.93
N GLU A 130 -29.57 -38.18 -1.30
CA GLU A 130 -29.62 -39.25 -0.30
C GLU A 130 -28.93 -40.53 -0.82
N GLN A 131 -27.93 -41.00 -0.09
CA GLN A 131 -27.49 -42.37 -0.20
C GLN A 131 -28.51 -43.27 0.48
N LYS A 132 -29.32 -43.97 -0.32
CA LYS A 132 -30.06 -45.16 0.14
C LYS A 132 -29.80 -46.29 -0.84
N THR A 133 -28.96 -47.24 -0.45
CA THR A 133 -29.16 -48.70 -0.59
C THR A 133 -28.21 -49.40 0.36
#